data_AF-A0A5N0EFJ2-F1
#
_entry.id   AF-A0A5N0EFJ2-F1
#
_cell.length_a   1.000
_cell.length_b   1.000
_cell.length_c   1.000
_cell.angle_alpha   90.00
_cell.angle_beta   90.00
_cell.angle_gamma   90.00
#
_symmetry.space_group_name_H-M   'P 1'
#
loop_
_entity.id
_entity.type
_entity.pdbx_description
1 polymer ?
#
loop_
_entity_poly.entity_id
_entity_poly.type
_entity_poly.pdbx_seq_one_letter_code
_entity_poly.pdbx_strand_id
1 'polypeptide(L)'
;MSTEIGKTSQNQSIANGQVDVRGPRFAAWVTTAVLVLVLIAAIFSPIAAAILIAIQAVVFAIGAAYGPRKHPYGRIYAKFVAPRVAPTTETEPVPPLKFAQLLGLVFAAVSLLGFALGSTVVGAVFAGFALFAAFLNAAFGICLGCQIYPLVARFRRITPSPAPN
;
A
#
# COMPACT_ATOMS: atom_id res chain seq x y z
N MET A 1 16.41 -34.45 22.64
CA MET A 1 17.14 -33.17 22.79
C MET A 1 17.21 -32.44 21.44
N SER A 2 16.05 -32.12 20.81
CA SER A 2 16.01 -31.54 19.45
C SER A 2 14.81 -30.63 19.13
N THR A 3 13.98 -30.22 20.10
CA THR A 3 12.69 -29.57 19.82
C THR A 3 12.65 -28.04 19.98
N GLU A 4 13.74 -27.38 20.37
CA GLU A 4 13.73 -25.93 20.66
C GLU A 4 14.25 -25.03 19.51
N ILE A 5 15.00 -25.56 18.54
CA ILE A 5 15.66 -24.72 17.52
C ILE A 5 14.66 -24.14 16.47
N GLY A 6 13.46 -24.74 16.32
CA GLY A 6 12.45 -24.28 15.36
C GLY A 6 11.72 -22.99 15.76
N LYS A 7 11.61 -22.69 17.06
CA LYS A 7 10.79 -21.58 17.56
C LYS A 7 11.51 -20.23 17.47
N THR A 8 12.83 -20.24 17.62
CA THR A 8 13.69 -19.04 17.60
C THR A 8 13.85 -18.47 16.18
N SER A 9 14.00 -19.32 15.16
CA SER A 9 14.12 -18.87 13.75
C SER A 9 12.79 -18.36 13.18
N GLN A 10 11.65 -18.93 13.58
CA GLN A 10 10.32 -18.41 13.23
C GLN A 10 10.13 -17.00 13.82
N ASN A 11 10.47 -16.78 15.10
CA ASN A 11 10.35 -15.47 15.75
C ASN A 11 11.27 -14.39 15.14
N GLN A 12 12.44 -14.75 14.62
CA GLN A 12 13.36 -13.79 13.99
C GLN A 12 12.92 -13.36 12.59
N SER A 13 12.23 -14.22 11.82
CA SER A 13 11.64 -13.84 10.53
C SER A 13 10.43 -12.90 10.68
N ILE A 14 9.68 -13.04 11.78
CA ILE A 14 8.55 -12.17 12.14
C ILE A 14 9.04 -10.78 12.60
N ALA A 15 10.16 -10.69 13.33
CA ALA A 15 10.72 -9.43 13.85
C ALA A 15 11.17 -8.43 12.77
N ASN A 16 11.57 -8.89 11.59
CA ASN A 16 12.02 -8.02 10.48
C ASN A 16 10.89 -7.56 9.53
N GLY A 17 9.69 -8.12 9.68
CA GLY A 17 8.57 -7.93 8.76
C GLY A 17 7.33 -7.33 9.38
N GLN A 18 7.40 -6.75 10.57
CA GLN A 18 6.25 -6.14 11.26
C GLN A 18 6.33 -4.62 11.31
N VAL A 19 5.19 -3.97 11.13
CA VAL A 19 5.03 -2.50 11.14
C VAL A 19 3.86 -2.13 12.03
N ASP A 20 4.00 -1.06 12.81
CA ASP A 20 2.91 -0.48 13.61
C ASP A 20 1.71 -0.13 12.71
N VAL A 21 0.52 -0.65 13.05
CA VAL A 21 -0.75 -0.46 12.32
C VAL A 21 -1.12 1.02 12.15
N ARG A 22 -0.70 1.88 13.07
CA ARG A 22 -0.94 3.33 13.00
C ARG A 22 -0.20 4.00 11.84
N GLY A 23 0.97 3.47 11.44
CA GLY A 23 1.77 4.01 10.34
C GLY A 23 1.08 3.88 8.97
N PRO A 24 0.63 2.69 8.55
CA PRO A 24 -0.17 2.48 7.35
C PRO A 24 -1.47 3.30 7.35
N ARG A 25 -2.16 3.42 8.50
CA ARG A 25 -3.38 4.25 8.61
C ARG A 25 -3.10 5.73 8.37
N PHE A 26 -2.03 6.26 8.95
CA PHE A 26 -1.60 7.64 8.71
C PHE A 26 -1.27 7.87 7.22
N ALA A 27 -0.49 6.96 6.62
CA ALA A 27 -0.17 7.04 5.21
C ALA A 27 -1.42 6.97 4.33
N ALA A 28 -2.41 6.16 4.71
CA ALA A 28 -3.70 6.04 4.02
C ALA A 28 -4.48 7.36 4.07
N TRP A 29 -4.58 8.02 5.23
CA TRP A 29 -5.21 9.34 5.36
C TRP A 29 -4.57 10.40 4.45
N VAL A 30 -3.23 10.47 4.44
CA VAL A 30 -2.50 11.39 3.55
C VAL A 30 -2.80 11.07 2.08
N THR A 31 -2.79 9.80 1.72
CA THR A 31 -3.06 9.34 0.35
C THR A 31 -4.50 9.67 -0.07
N THR A 32 -5.48 9.49 0.81
CA THR A 32 -6.87 9.90 0.58
C THR A 32 -6.96 11.39 0.29
N ALA A 33 -6.31 12.24 1.10
CA ALA A 33 -6.30 13.68 0.87
C ALA A 33 -5.69 14.04 -0.50
N VAL A 34 -4.56 13.43 -0.87
CA VAL A 34 -3.91 13.65 -2.17
C VAL A 34 -4.84 13.21 -3.32
N LEU A 35 -5.50 12.06 -3.21
CA LEU A 35 -6.39 11.56 -4.26
C LEU A 35 -7.67 12.39 -4.39
N VAL A 36 -8.19 12.95 -3.29
CA VAL A 36 -9.27 13.96 -3.36
C VAL A 36 -8.78 15.19 -4.11
N LEU A 37 -7.57 15.69 -3.83
CA LEU A 37 -6.99 16.81 -4.57
C LEU A 37 -6.80 16.50 -6.06
N VAL A 38 -6.44 15.27 -6.42
CA VAL A 38 -6.38 14.82 -7.83
C VAL A 38 -7.75 14.96 -8.50
N LEU A 39 -8.82 14.48 -7.85
CA LEU A 39 -10.18 14.56 -8.41
C LEU A 39 -10.69 15.99 -8.51
N ILE A 40 -10.44 16.82 -7.50
CA ILE A 40 -10.77 18.26 -7.54
C ILE A 40 -10.00 18.92 -8.69
N ALA A 41 -8.70 18.67 -8.80
CA ALA A 41 -7.87 19.22 -9.88
C ALA A 41 -8.38 18.76 -11.25
N ALA A 42 -8.88 17.53 -11.40
CA ALA A 42 -9.40 17.02 -12.67
C ALA A 42 -10.61 17.80 -13.19
N ILE A 43 -11.36 18.49 -12.32
CA ILE A 43 -12.47 19.37 -12.70
C ILE A 43 -11.96 20.65 -13.37
N PHE A 44 -10.82 21.18 -12.91
CA PHE A 44 -10.28 22.47 -13.38
C PHE A 44 -9.21 22.30 -14.47
N SER A 45 -8.33 21.31 -14.33
CA SER A 45 -7.20 21.06 -15.21
C SER A 45 -6.78 19.59 -15.20
N PRO A 46 -6.97 18.85 -16.31
CA PRO A 46 -6.50 17.47 -16.40
C PRO A 46 -4.98 17.36 -16.30
N ILE A 47 -4.24 18.40 -16.70
CA ILE A 47 -2.77 18.45 -16.58
C ILE A 47 -2.37 18.51 -15.10
N ALA A 48 -3.04 19.34 -14.30
CA ALA A 48 -2.77 19.41 -12.86
C ALA A 48 -3.08 18.07 -12.17
N ALA A 49 -4.20 17.44 -12.53
CA ALA A 49 -4.54 16.10 -12.04
C ALA A 49 -3.49 15.04 -12.42
N ALA A 50 -3.00 15.06 -13.67
CA ALA A 50 -1.95 14.18 -14.16
C ALA A 50 -0.66 14.32 -13.35
N ILE A 51 -0.24 15.55 -13.05
CA ILE A 51 0.96 15.81 -12.24
C ILE A 51 0.79 15.26 -10.82
N LEU A 52 -0.34 15.54 -10.17
CA LEU A 52 -0.61 15.07 -8.82
C LEU A 52 -0.66 13.53 -8.74
N ILE A 53 -1.34 12.87 -9.67
CA ILE A 53 -1.42 11.41 -9.68
C ILE A 53 -0.08 10.78 -10.04
N ALA A 54 0.75 11.41 -10.87
CA ALA A 54 2.11 10.96 -11.17
C ALA A 54 3.00 10.97 -9.91
N ILE A 55 2.94 12.05 -9.11
CA ILE A 55 3.66 12.13 -7.83
C ILE A 55 3.20 11.00 -6.90
N GLN A 56 1.88 10.80 -6.79
CA GLN A 56 1.31 9.75 -5.94
C GLN A 56 1.66 8.33 -6.46
N ALA A 57 1.75 8.13 -7.78
CA ALA A 57 2.22 6.88 -8.37
C ALA A 57 3.68 6.58 -8.00
N VAL A 58 4.56 7.59 -7.99
CA VAL A 58 5.95 7.42 -7.52
C VAL A 58 5.97 7.00 -6.05
N VAL A 59 5.14 7.61 -5.20
CA VAL A 59 5.01 7.22 -3.79
C VAL A 59 4.54 5.77 -3.64
N PHE A 60 3.54 5.34 -4.43
CA PHE A 60 3.11 3.95 -4.48
C PHE A 60 4.24 3.01 -4.95
N ALA A 61 4.98 3.37 -5.99
CA ALA A 61 6.09 2.59 -6.51
C ALA A 61 7.20 2.38 -5.47
N ILE A 62 7.56 3.44 -4.72
CA ILE A 62 8.54 3.36 -3.64
C ILE A 62 8.07 2.38 -2.56
N GLY A 63 6.79 2.46 -2.15
CA GLY A 63 6.25 1.55 -1.15
C GLY A 63 6.13 0.10 -1.62
N ALA A 64 5.78 -0.12 -2.89
CA ALA A 64 5.69 -1.45 -3.47
C ALA A 64 7.07 -2.12 -3.59
N ALA A 65 8.10 -1.36 -4.00
CA ALA A 65 9.46 -1.86 -4.14
C ALA A 65 10.15 -2.06 -2.78
N TYR A 66 10.21 -1.01 -1.97
CA TYR A 66 11.06 -0.94 -0.77
C TYR A 66 10.32 -1.22 0.54
N GLY A 67 8.99 -1.32 0.49
CA GLY A 67 8.15 -1.62 1.64
C GLY A 67 7.80 -0.42 2.53
N PRO A 68 6.88 -0.62 3.49
CA PRO A 68 6.27 0.44 4.30
C PRO A 68 7.27 1.21 5.17
N ARG A 69 8.33 0.54 5.64
CA ARG A 69 9.38 1.16 6.48
C ARG A 69 10.21 2.20 5.71
N LYS A 70 10.31 2.08 4.38
CA LYS A 70 11.00 3.05 3.50
C LYS A 70 10.02 3.97 2.77
N HIS A 71 8.71 3.84 3.04
CA HIS A 71 7.69 4.70 2.47
C HIS A 71 7.85 6.14 2.97
N PRO A 72 7.77 7.17 2.10
CA PRO A 72 7.98 8.57 2.50
C PRO A 72 7.06 8.99 3.65
N TYR A 73 5.76 8.68 3.55
CA TYR A 73 4.80 8.95 4.64
C TYR A 73 5.08 8.12 5.91
N GLY A 74 5.59 6.89 5.78
CA GLY A 74 5.98 6.06 6.92
C GLY A 74 7.17 6.64 7.68
N ARG A 75 8.11 7.28 6.98
CA ARG A 75 9.26 7.98 7.57
C ARG A 75 8.83 9.24 8.33
N ILE A 76 7.84 9.96 7.79
CA ILE A 76 7.23 11.12 8.45
C ILE A 76 6.53 10.68 9.74
N TYR A 77 5.73 9.61 9.68
CA TYR A 77 5.09 9.02 10.86
C TYR A 77 6.14 8.63 11.92
N ALA A 78 7.15 7.86 11.54
CA ALA A 78 8.18 7.39 12.46
C ALA A 78 8.98 8.52 13.12
N LYS A 79 9.23 9.62 12.41
CA LYS A 79 10.04 10.73 12.90
C LYS A 79 9.26 11.75 13.72
N PHE A 80 8.02 12.04 13.35
CA PHE A 80 7.26 13.16 13.91
C PHE A 80 6.04 12.75 14.74
N VAL A 81 5.40 11.63 14.38
CA VAL A 81 4.17 11.18 15.03
C VAL A 81 4.48 10.14 16.09
N ALA A 82 5.17 9.05 15.73
CA ALA A 82 5.53 7.95 16.62
C ALA A 82 6.13 8.37 17.98
N PRO A 83 7.09 9.32 18.09
CA PRO A 83 7.62 9.73 19.39
C PRO A 83 6.62 10.48 20.28
N ARG A 84 5.47 10.89 19.75
CA ARG A 84 4.41 11.62 20.47
C ARG A 84 3.23 10.73 20.84
N VAL A 85 3.22 9.45 20.45
CA VAL A 85 2.12 8.52 20.74
C VAL A 85 2.61 7.41 21.69
N ALA A 86 1.69 6.85 22.47
CA ALA A 86 1.96 5.71 23.36
C ALA A 86 2.60 4.52 22.60
N PRO A 87 3.38 3.67 23.29
CA PRO A 87 4.10 2.54 22.69
C PRO A 87 3.24 1.67 21.78
N THR A 88 3.86 1.07 20.76
CA THR A 88 3.19 0.24 19.76
C THR A 88 2.53 -0.96 20.42
N THR A 89 1.21 -1.03 20.37
CA THR A 89 0.42 -2.13 20.95
C THR A 89 0.10 -3.23 19.94
N GLU A 90 0.15 -2.92 18.64
CA GLU A 90 -0.29 -3.83 17.59
C GLU A 90 0.52 -3.64 16.32
N THR A 91 0.83 -4.75 15.62
CA THR A 91 1.69 -4.74 14.45
C THR A 91 1.15 -5.64 13.34
N GLU A 92 1.31 -5.20 12.10
CA GLU A 92 0.90 -5.92 10.91
C GLU A 92 2.10 -6.41 10.07
N PRO A 93 1.93 -7.53 9.34
CA PRO A 93 2.97 -8.06 8.46
C PRO A 93 3.15 -7.19 7.21
N VAL A 94 4.41 -7.00 6.79
CA VAL A 94 4.82 -6.20 5.62
C VAL A 94 4.39 -6.80 4.26
N PRO A 95 4.42 -8.12 4.01
CA PRO A 95 4.14 -8.65 2.67
C PRO A 95 2.76 -8.27 2.10
N PRO A 96 1.64 -8.40 2.85
CA PRO A 96 0.33 -7.95 2.37
C PRO A 96 0.26 -6.45 2.10
N LEU A 97 1.04 -5.66 2.86
CA LEU A 97 1.06 -4.21 2.71
C LEU A 97 1.81 -3.76 1.45
N LYS A 98 2.87 -4.49 1.05
CA LYS A 98 3.51 -4.30 -0.26
C LYS A 98 2.58 -4.60 -1.43
N PHE A 99 1.74 -5.64 -1.29
CA PHE A 99 0.74 -5.99 -2.29
C PHE A 99 -0.34 -4.90 -2.44
N ALA A 100 -0.85 -4.37 -1.33
CA ALA A 100 -1.78 -3.24 -1.35
C ALA A 100 -1.19 -2.04 -2.09
N GLN A 101 0.11 -1.77 -1.89
CA GLN A 101 0.80 -0.68 -2.56
C GLN A 101 1.00 -0.90 -4.05
N LEU A 102 1.25 -2.14 -4.47
CA LEU A 102 1.28 -2.50 -5.88
C LEU A 102 -0.09 -2.29 -6.55
N LEU A 103 -1.16 -2.67 -5.87
CA LEU A 103 -2.52 -2.46 -6.38
C LEU A 103 -2.83 -0.96 -6.53
N GLY A 104 -2.46 -0.15 -5.53
CA GLY A 104 -2.54 1.32 -5.61
C GLY A 104 -1.73 1.90 -6.77
N LEU A 105 -0.53 1.37 -7.02
CA LEU A 105 0.30 1.75 -8.17
C LEU A 105 -0.39 1.45 -9.49
N VAL A 106 -1.01 0.27 -9.64
CA VAL A 106 -1.73 -0.10 -10.87
C VAL A 106 -2.87 0.89 -11.14
N PHE A 107 -3.69 1.20 -10.14
CA PHE A 107 -4.77 2.18 -10.31
C PHE A 107 -4.24 3.58 -10.63
N ALA A 108 -3.19 4.03 -9.94
CA ALA A 108 -2.58 5.33 -10.20
C ALA A 108 -1.96 5.40 -11.62
N ALA A 109 -1.34 4.32 -12.10
CA ALA A 109 -0.77 4.27 -13.44
C ALA A 109 -1.84 4.34 -14.53
N VAL A 110 -2.94 3.59 -14.39
CA VAL A 110 -4.05 3.67 -15.36
C VAL A 110 -4.74 5.03 -15.30
N SER A 111 -4.90 5.60 -14.11
CA SER A 111 -5.41 6.97 -13.94
C SER A 111 -4.52 8.00 -14.66
N LEU A 112 -3.20 7.90 -14.49
CA LEU A 112 -2.23 8.75 -15.15
C LEU A 112 -2.32 8.63 -16.68
N LEU A 113 -2.38 7.40 -17.20
CA LEU A 113 -2.54 7.16 -18.64
C LEU A 113 -3.87 7.75 -19.16
N GLY A 114 -4.95 7.63 -18.40
CA GLY A 114 -6.23 8.25 -18.73
C GLY A 114 -6.11 9.77 -18.91
N PHE A 115 -5.53 10.46 -17.93
CA PHE A 115 -5.31 11.91 -18.03
C PHE A 115 -4.31 12.30 -19.13
N ALA A 116 -3.22 11.53 -19.31
CA ALA A 116 -2.19 11.81 -20.31
C ALA A 116 -2.69 11.61 -21.75
N LEU A 117 -3.59 10.64 -21.97
CA LEU A 117 -4.22 10.38 -23.27
C LEU A 117 -5.47 11.25 -23.52
N GLY A 118 -5.78 12.18 -22.61
CA GLY A 118 -6.90 13.12 -22.73
C GLY A 118 -8.26 12.59 -22.28
N SER A 119 -8.35 11.35 -21.81
CA SER A 119 -9.59 10.77 -21.27
C SER A 119 -9.74 11.07 -19.78
N THR A 120 -10.37 12.20 -19.47
CA THR A 120 -10.66 12.64 -18.10
C THR A 120 -11.53 11.63 -17.34
N VAL A 121 -12.45 10.95 -18.03
CA VAL A 121 -13.33 9.93 -17.43
C VAL A 121 -12.51 8.74 -16.95
N VAL A 122 -11.63 8.18 -17.79
CA VAL A 122 -10.77 7.06 -17.39
C VAL A 122 -9.85 7.48 -16.25
N GLY A 123 -9.24 8.66 -16.36
CA GLY A 123 -8.39 9.22 -15.31
C GLY A 123 -9.10 9.32 -13.96
N ALA A 124 -10.29 9.91 -13.93
CA ALA A 124 -11.09 10.11 -12.73
C ALA A 124 -11.61 8.80 -12.13
N VAL A 125 -12.08 7.86 -12.95
CA VAL A 125 -12.59 6.55 -12.49
C VAL A 125 -11.50 5.77 -11.76
N PHE A 126 -10.31 5.66 -12.35
CA PHE A 126 -9.21 4.94 -11.72
C PHE A 126 -8.62 5.67 -10.51
N ALA A 127 -8.60 7.01 -10.51
CA ALA A 127 -8.30 7.79 -9.31
C ALA A 127 -9.34 7.54 -8.20
N GLY A 128 -10.62 7.40 -8.56
CA GLY A 128 -11.71 7.03 -7.66
C GLY A 128 -11.53 5.64 -7.03
N PHE A 129 -11.11 4.63 -7.81
CA PHE A 129 -10.79 3.31 -7.27
C PHE A 129 -9.60 3.35 -6.29
N ALA A 130 -8.54 4.11 -6.62
CA ALA A 130 -7.43 4.32 -5.71
C ALA A 130 -7.89 5.02 -4.42
N LEU A 131 -8.77 6.02 -4.55
CA LEU A 131 -9.31 6.78 -3.42
C LEU A 131 -10.14 5.87 -2.51
N PHE A 132 -11.02 5.06 -3.09
CA PHE A 132 -11.84 4.10 -2.36
C PHE A 132 -10.97 3.10 -1.58
N ALA A 133 -9.95 2.53 -2.23
CA ALA A 133 -9.03 1.61 -1.57
C ALA A 133 -8.24 2.28 -0.43
N ALA A 134 -7.76 3.51 -0.63
CA ALA A 134 -7.06 4.27 0.41
C ALA A 134 -8.00 4.63 1.57
N PHE A 135 -9.22 5.06 1.28
CA PHE A 135 -10.21 5.44 2.28
C PHE A 135 -10.64 4.28 3.16
N LEU A 136 -10.88 3.09 2.58
CA LEU A 136 -11.21 1.90 3.37
C LEU A 136 -10.10 1.55 4.37
N ASN A 137 -8.84 1.69 3.96
CA ASN A 137 -7.70 1.50 4.85
C ASN A 137 -7.62 2.60 5.93
N ALA A 138 -7.89 3.85 5.57
CA ALA A 138 -7.88 4.99 6.49
C ALA A 138 -9.00 4.93 7.55
N ALA A 139 -10.22 4.57 7.14
CA ALA A 139 -11.43 4.63 7.98
C ALA A 139 -11.67 3.35 8.78
N PHE A 140 -11.50 2.18 8.16
CA PHE A 140 -11.84 0.89 8.78
C PHE A 140 -10.60 0.06 9.16
N GLY A 141 -9.40 0.50 8.78
CA GLY A 141 -8.18 -0.32 8.91
C GLY A 141 -8.24 -1.60 8.07
N ILE A 142 -9.17 -1.68 7.11
CA ILE A 142 -9.32 -2.83 6.23
C ILE A 142 -8.37 -2.63 5.06
N CYS A 143 -7.16 -3.18 5.19
CA CYS A 143 -6.25 -3.33 4.07
C CYS A 143 -6.82 -4.40 3.12
N LEU A 144 -7.38 -4.00 1.98
CA LEU A 144 -7.88 -4.92 0.94
C LEU A 144 -6.83 -5.97 0.55
N GLY A 145 -5.55 -5.57 0.56
CA GLY A 145 -4.42 -6.47 0.35
C GLY A 145 -4.28 -7.56 1.41
N CYS A 146 -4.56 -7.30 2.68
CA CYS A 146 -4.52 -8.30 3.76
C CYS A 146 -5.60 -9.38 3.59
N GLN A 147 -6.76 -9.04 3.03
CA GLN A 147 -7.85 -9.99 2.77
C GLN A 147 -7.65 -10.77 1.46
N ILE A 148 -7.12 -10.12 0.41
CA ILE A 148 -6.92 -10.71 -0.91
C ILE A 148 -5.62 -11.56 -0.96
N TYR A 149 -4.57 -11.14 -0.26
CA TYR A 149 -3.26 -11.81 -0.29
C TYR A 149 -3.30 -13.31 0.08
N PRO A 150 -4.00 -13.75 1.14
CA PRO A 150 -4.12 -15.18 1.46
C PRO A 150 -4.74 -16.00 0.32
N LEU A 151 -5.72 -15.43 -0.38
CA LEU A 151 -6.39 -16.07 -1.50
C LEU A 151 -5.45 -16.21 -2.70
N VAL A 152 -4.74 -15.13 -3.07
CA VAL A 152 -3.75 -15.14 -4.17
C VAL A 152 -2.56 -16.03 -3.84
N ALA A 153 -2.07 -15.99 -2.60
CA ALA A 153 -0.96 -16.83 -2.14
C ALA A 153 -1.34 -18.31 -2.09
N ARG A 154 -2.62 -18.63 -1.84
CA ARG A 154 -3.14 -20.00 -1.93
C ARG A 154 -3.13 -20.50 -3.38
N PHE A 155 -3.59 -19.69 -4.33
CA PHE A 155 -3.53 -20.06 -5.76
C PHE A 155 -2.11 -20.24 -6.28
N ARG A 156 -1.16 -19.39 -5.87
CA ARG A 156 0.27 -19.53 -6.24
C ARG A 156 0.93 -20.81 -5.71
N ARG A 157 0.43 -21.38 -4.61
CA ARG A 157 0.96 -22.63 -4.04
C ARG A 157 0.39 -23.89 -4.70
N ILE A 158 -0.66 -23.76 -5.52
CA ILE A 158 -1.32 -24.87 -6.22
C ILE A 158 -0.69 -25.13 -7.61
N THR A 159 0.22 -24.27 -8.08
CA THR A 159 1.03 -24.60 -9.27
C THR A 159 1.95 -25.78 -8.90
N PRO A 160 1.77 -26.98 -9.50
CA PRO A 160 2.52 -28.17 -9.11
C PRO A 160 4.01 -27.95 -9.35
N SER A 161 4.84 -28.27 -8.36
CA SER A 161 6.27 -28.45 -8.57
C SER A 161 6.45 -29.57 -9.61
N PRO A 162 7.30 -29.43 -10.64
CA PRO A 162 7.63 -30.55 -11.50
C PRO A 162 8.23 -31.65 -10.63
N ALA A 163 7.73 -32.88 -10.77
CA ALA A 163 8.26 -34.03 -10.06
C ALA A 163 9.74 -34.21 -10.44
N PRO A 164 10.65 -34.44 -9.48
CA PRO A 164 12.03 -34.81 -9.80
C PRO A 164 12.05 -36.21 -10.41
N ASN A 165 12.72 -36.32 -11.55
CA ASN A 165 12.99 -37.58 -12.27
C ASN A 165 14.03 -38.41 -11.52
#